data_AF-A0AAD8YCP6-F1
#
_entry.id   AF-A0AAD8YCP6-F1
#
_cell.length_a   1.000
_cell.length_b   1.000
_cell.length_c   1.000
_cell.angle_alpha   90.00
_cell.angle_beta   90.00
_cell.angle_gamma   90.00
#
_symmetry.space_group_name_H-M   'P 1'
#
loop_
_entity.id
_entity.type
_entity.pdbx_description
1 polymer ?
#
loop_
_entity_poly.entity_id
_entity_poly.type
_entity_poly.pdbx_seq_one_letter_code
_entity_poly.pdbx_strand_id
1 'polypeptide(L)'
;MVVQGGVCNRHGASRKRCSSEGCTNYIFNGGMCIRHGAKVKRCSSEGCTNYAINGGVCVKHGATRKGCNSEGCTNIAVKGGVCIRH
;
A
#
# COMPACT_ATOMS: atom_id res chain seq x y z
N MET A 1 -7.72 5.22 -10.33
CA MET A 1 -8.03 4.12 -9.37
C MET A 1 -9.46 4.31 -8.94
N VAL A 2 -10.34 3.67 -9.71
CA VAL A 2 -11.79 3.73 -9.52
C VAL A 2 -12.11 2.71 -8.44
N VAL A 3 -12.68 3.19 -7.33
CA VAL A 3 -13.29 2.32 -6.33
C VAL A 3 -14.77 2.68 -6.38
N GLN A 4 -15.62 1.67 -6.55
CA GLN A 4 -17.09 1.72 -6.56
C GLN A 4 -17.64 2.90 -5.72
N GLY A 5 -18.42 3.78 -6.35
CA GLY A 5 -19.22 4.77 -5.64
C GLY A 5 -18.66 6.19 -5.52
N GLY A 6 -17.71 6.61 -6.39
CA GLY A 6 -17.46 8.03 -6.66
C GLY A 6 -16.85 8.89 -5.54
N VAL A 7 -16.63 8.35 -4.34
CA VAL A 7 -16.06 9.08 -3.20
C VAL A 7 -14.71 8.50 -2.78
N CYS A 8 -13.73 9.35 -2.48
CA CYS A 8 -12.41 8.92 -2.03
C CYS A 8 -12.35 8.80 -0.49
N ASN A 9 -11.37 8.09 0.07
CA ASN A 9 -11.20 7.94 1.54
C ASN A 9 -11.10 9.27 2.31
N ARG A 10 -10.73 10.37 1.64
CA ARG A 10 -10.73 11.72 2.22
C ARG A 10 -12.09 12.42 2.16
N HIS A 11 -12.98 12.01 1.28
CA HIS A 11 -14.28 12.63 1.01
C HIS A 11 -15.45 11.68 1.32
N GLY A 12 -15.38 10.95 2.44
CA GLY A 12 -16.52 10.19 2.97
C GLY A 12 -16.53 8.70 2.66
N ALA A 13 -15.52 8.12 1.99
CA ALA A 13 -15.44 6.67 1.87
C ALA A 13 -15.09 6.06 3.24
N SER A 14 -16.05 5.36 3.86
CA SER A 14 -15.89 4.70 5.14
C SER A 14 -14.91 3.53 5.02
N ARG A 15 -13.79 3.65 5.73
CA ARG A 15 -12.73 2.64 5.72
C ARG A 15 -13.19 1.42 6.53
N LYS A 16 -13.45 0.30 5.85
CA LYS A 16 -13.95 -0.90 6.52
C LYS A 16 -12.93 -1.42 7.55
N ARG A 17 -13.45 -1.83 8.70
CA ARG A 17 -12.68 -2.42 9.81
C ARG A 17 -12.44 -3.90 9.56
N CYS A 18 -11.33 -4.42 10.07
CA CYS A 18 -10.98 -5.84 10.00
C CYS A 18 -12.15 -6.72 10.46
N SER A 19 -12.45 -7.79 9.72
CA SER A 19 -13.52 -8.74 10.08
C SER A 19 -13.22 -9.60 11.32
N SER A 20 -12.13 -9.34 12.03
CA SER A 20 -11.76 -10.08 13.24
C SER A 20 -12.45 -9.43 14.45
N GLU A 21 -13.07 -10.23 15.29
CA GLU A 21 -13.75 -9.75 16.51
C GLU A 21 -12.82 -8.89 17.38
N GLY A 22 -13.33 -7.78 17.87
CA GLY A 22 -12.58 -6.82 18.70
C GLY A 22 -11.46 -6.06 17.98
N CYS A 23 -11.20 -6.33 16.69
CA CYS A 23 -10.11 -5.66 15.99
C CYS A 23 -10.49 -4.27 15.51
N THR A 24 -9.86 -3.23 16.06
CA THR A 24 -10.08 -1.84 15.63
C THR A 24 -9.27 -1.43 14.39
N ASN A 25 -8.40 -2.32 13.88
CA ASN A 25 -7.58 -2.04 12.70
C ASN A 25 -8.41 -2.02 11.41
N TYR A 26 -7.96 -1.25 10.43
CA TYR A 26 -8.58 -1.18 9.11
C TYR A 26 -8.23 -2.39 8.24
N ILE A 27 -9.14 -2.74 7.33
CA ILE A 27 -8.90 -3.72 6.29
C ILE A 27 -7.80 -3.19 5.36
N PHE A 28 -6.79 -4.02 5.13
CA PHE A 28 -5.77 -3.74 4.14
C PHE A 28 -6.16 -4.32 2.78
N ASN A 29 -6.48 -5.63 2.75
CA ASN A 29 -6.92 -6.33 1.56
C ASN A 29 -7.73 -7.58 1.96
N GLY A 30 -8.72 -7.95 1.14
CA GLY A 30 -9.49 -9.20 1.33
C GLY A 30 -10.29 -9.30 2.64
N GLY A 31 -10.71 -8.17 3.23
CA GLY A 31 -11.54 -8.17 4.45
C GLY A 31 -10.77 -8.27 5.77
N MET A 32 -9.45 -8.41 5.74
CA MET A 32 -8.62 -8.54 6.95
C MET A 32 -7.60 -7.40 7.05
N CYS A 33 -7.11 -7.13 8.28
CA CYS A 33 -5.95 -6.27 8.50
C CYS A 33 -4.64 -7.06 8.36
N ILE A 34 -3.52 -6.36 8.25
CA ILE A 34 -2.19 -6.98 8.08
C ILE A 34 -1.87 -7.98 9.19
N ARG A 35 -2.33 -7.71 10.42
CA ARG A 35 -2.12 -8.58 11.59
C ARG A 35 -2.99 -9.84 11.58
N HIS A 36 -4.16 -9.79 10.95
CA HIS A 36 -5.16 -10.86 10.98
C HIS A 36 -5.27 -11.59 9.64
N GLY A 37 -4.20 -11.61 8.84
CA GLY A 37 -4.12 -12.43 7.63
C GLY A 37 -4.49 -11.74 6.33
N ALA A 38 -4.48 -10.40 6.27
CA ALA A 38 -4.57 -9.71 4.98
C ALA A 38 -3.48 -10.26 4.03
N LYS A 39 -3.90 -10.72 2.85
CA LYS A 39 -2.97 -11.18 1.81
C LYS A 39 -2.09 -10.01 1.38
N VAL A 40 -0.84 -10.03 1.83
CA VAL A 40 0.23 -9.11 1.45
C VAL A 40 1.27 -9.89 0.66
N LYS A 41 1.79 -9.27 -0.41
CA LYS A 41 2.90 -9.86 -1.15
C LYS A 41 4.14 -9.81 -0.26
N ARG A 42 4.70 -10.97 0.06
CA ARG A 42 6.01 -11.05 0.72
C ARG A 42 7.10 -10.93 -0.33
N CYS A 43 8.27 -10.49 0.13
CA CYS A 43 9.47 -10.48 -0.67
C CYS A 43 9.77 -11.89 -1.18
N SER A 44 10.02 -12.03 -2.49
CA SER A 44 10.32 -13.32 -3.12
C SER A 44 11.69 -13.91 -2.74
N SER A 45 12.53 -13.14 -2.05
CA SER A 45 13.81 -13.62 -1.52
C SER A 45 13.60 -14.67 -0.43
N GLU A 46 14.31 -15.79 -0.52
CA GLU A 46 14.21 -16.91 0.43
C GLU A 46 14.51 -16.47 1.87
N GLY A 47 13.69 -16.93 2.81
CA GLY A 47 13.80 -16.54 4.23
C GLY A 47 13.38 -15.10 4.55
N CYS A 48 13.00 -14.28 3.56
CA CYS A 48 12.59 -12.90 3.81
C CYS A 48 11.15 -12.81 4.34
N THR A 49 10.99 -12.20 5.51
CA THR A 49 9.68 -11.90 6.11
C THR A 49 9.18 -10.49 5.76
N ASN A 50 9.98 -9.68 5.07
CA ASN A 50 9.60 -8.33 4.68
C ASN A 50 8.54 -8.33 3.57
N TYR A 51 7.73 -7.26 3.56
CA TYR A 51 6.76 -7.02 2.50
C TYR A 51 7.43 -6.62 1.18
N ALA A 52 6.91 -7.15 0.08
CA ALA A 52 7.28 -6.72 -1.25
C ALA A 52 6.68 -5.34 -1.53
N ILE A 53 7.48 -4.44 -2.08
CA ILE A 53 7.02 -3.10 -2.48
C ILE A 53 6.72 -3.09 -3.98
N ASN A 54 7.76 -3.25 -4.79
CA ASN A 54 7.68 -3.24 -6.24
C ASN A 54 8.61 -4.32 -6.80
N GLY A 55 8.23 -4.94 -7.91
CA GLY A 55 9.00 -6.03 -8.51
C GLY A 55 9.04 -7.32 -7.68
N GLY A 56 8.13 -7.51 -6.72
CA GLY A 56 8.05 -8.74 -5.92
C GLY A 56 9.10 -8.85 -4.79
N VAL A 57 9.97 -7.87 -4.64
CA VAL A 57 11.01 -7.84 -3.58
C VAL A 57 10.77 -6.70 -2.60
N CYS A 58 11.45 -6.74 -1.46
CA CYS A 58 11.48 -5.64 -0.47
C CYS A 58 12.63 -4.67 -0.76
N VAL A 59 12.67 -3.51 -0.10
CA VAL A 59 13.72 -2.48 -0.32
C VAL A 59 15.12 -3.04 -0.14
N LYS A 60 15.33 -3.89 0.87
CA LYS A 60 16.63 -4.53 1.12
C LYS A 60 17.07 -5.49 0.02
N HIS A 61 16.12 -6.06 -0.72
CA HIS A 61 16.36 -7.02 -1.80
C HIS A 61 16.15 -6.40 -3.18
N GLY A 62 16.28 -5.08 -3.31
CA GLY A 62 16.29 -4.39 -4.61
C GLY A 62 14.95 -3.76 -5.03
N ALA A 63 13.96 -3.65 -4.15
CA ALA A 63 12.73 -2.93 -4.50
C ALA A 63 13.02 -1.45 -4.68
N THR A 64 12.91 -0.98 -5.92
CA THR A 64 13.06 0.43 -6.25
C THR A 64 11.76 1.18 -6.00
N ARG A 65 11.89 2.33 -5.33
CA ARG A 65 10.80 3.31 -5.21
C ARG A 65 10.93 4.29 -6.36
N LYS A 66 9.85 4.52 -7.10
CA LYS A 66 9.87 5.48 -8.21
C LYS A 66 10.01 6.90 -7.66
N GLY A 67 10.88 7.70 -8.27
CA GLY A 67 10.94 9.14 -8.01
C GLY A 67 9.69 9.84 -8.54
N CYS A 68 9.47 11.06 -8.06
CA CYS A 68 8.45 11.97 -8.56
C CYS A 68 8.79 12.37 -10.00
N ASN A 69 7.80 12.35 -10.89
CA ASN A 69 7.97 12.71 -12.30
C ASN A 69 8.01 14.23 -12.54
N SER A 70 7.84 15.03 -11.49
CA SER A 70 7.89 16.49 -11.56
C SER A 70 9.34 16.96 -11.67
N GLU A 71 9.59 17.91 -12.57
CA GLU A 71 10.92 18.46 -12.82
C GLU A 71 11.55 19.02 -11.54
N GLY A 72 12.81 18.64 -11.27
CA GLY A 72 13.54 19.05 -10.06
C GLY A 72 13.08 18.41 -8.76
N CYS A 73 12.14 17.45 -8.78
CA CYS A 73 11.62 16.83 -7.56
C CYS A 73 12.36 15.52 -7.22
N THR A 74 13.05 15.51 -6.08
CA THR A 74 13.76 14.32 -5.55
C THR A 74 12.89 13.45 -4.64
N ASN A 75 11.62 13.81 -4.46
CA ASN A 75 10.70 13.06 -3.61
C ASN A 75 10.26 11.74 -4.28
N ILE A 76 9.81 10.81 -3.45
CA ILE A 76 9.28 9.52 -3.91
C ILE A 76 7.84 9.69 -4.40
N ALA A 77 7.54 9.11 -5.56
CA ALA A 77 6.18 9.04 -6.07
C ALA A 77 5.32 8.09 -5.24
N VAL A 78 4.12 8.54 -4.86
CA VAL A 78 3.15 7.73 -4.11
C VAL A 78 2.15 7.06 -5.04
N LYS A 79 1.52 7.84 -5.93
CA LYS A 79 0.44 7.37 -6.80
C LYS A 79 0.34 8.30 -8.00
N GLY A 80 0.24 7.72 -9.20
CA GLY A 80 0.21 8.50 -10.44
C GLY A 80 1.57 9.04 -10.88
N GLY A 81 2.68 8.52 -10.33
CA GLY A 81 4.04 8.96 -10.70
C GLY A 81 4.50 10.25 -10.03
N VAL A 82 3.70 10.83 -9.12
CA VAL A 82 4.01 12.07 -8.41
C VAL A 82 4.06 11.87 -6.89
N CYS A 83 4.82 12.71 -6.20
CA CYS A 83 4.93 12.71 -4.74
C CYS A 83 3.69 13.33 -4.08
N ILE A 84 3.51 13.24 -2.77
CA ILE A 84 2.31 13.78 -2.09
C ILE A 84 2.08 15.30 -2.28
N ARG A 85 3.11 16.04 -2.73
CA ARG A 85 3.07 17.48 -2.95
C ARG A 85 2.62 17.87 -4.36
N HIS A 86 2.57 16.92 -5.29
CA HIS A 86 2.22 17.11 -6.70
C HIS A 86 1.08 16.16 -7.08
#